data_AF-A0A958TGW0-F1
#
_entry.id   AF-A0A958TGW0-F1
#
_cell.length_a   1.000
_cell.length_b   1.000
_cell.length_c   1.000
_cell.angle_alpha   90.00
_cell.angle_beta   90.00
_cell.angle_gamma   90.00
#
_symmetry.space_group_name_H-M   'P 1'
#
loop_
_entity.id
_entity.type
_entity.pdbx_description
1 polymer ?
#
loop_
_entity_poly.entity_id
_entity_poly.type
_entity_poly.pdbx_seq_one_letter_code
_entity_poly.pdbx_strand_id
1 'polypeptide(L)'
;MFTSKKRLDRAYKEAKILSFDDDSKFIFFSDCHRGDNSFADDFANNRNIYFHALKHYYAENFTYCEIGDGDELWENLSFQPILEAHKNV
;
A
#
# COMPACT_ATOMS: atom_id res chain seq x y z
N MET A 1 -19.47 -4.90 20.29
CA MET A 1 -19.06 -4.77 18.87
C MET A 1 -19.29 -3.32 18.46
N PHE A 2 -18.26 -2.54 18.12
CA PHE A 2 -18.50 -1.21 17.56
C PHE A 2 -19.07 -1.36 16.15
N THR A 3 -20.15 -0.65 15.84
CA THR A 3 -20.74 -0.66 14.49
C THR A 3 -19.71 -0.15 13.48
N SER A 4 -19.81 -0.58 12.21
CA SER A 4 -18.91 -0.14 11.14
C SER A 4 -18.82 1.39 11.08
N LYS A 5 -19.94 2.08 11.28
CA LYS A 5 -20.00 3.55 11.38
C LYS A 5 -19.04 4.10 12.43
N LYS A 6 -19.06 3.58 13.67
CA LYS A 6 -18.19 4.10 14.73
C LYS A 6 -16.71 3.88 14.45
N ARG A 7 -16.34 2.79 13.75
CA ARG A 7 -14.96 2.53 13.33
C ARG A 7 -14.52 3.50 12.23
N LEU A 8 -15.38 3.73 11.23
CA LEU A 8 -15.13 4.68 10.14
C LEU A 8 -15.05 6.12 10.66
N ASP A 9 -15.98 6.52 11.54
CA ASP A 9 -15.97 7.86 12.16
C ASP A 9 -14.68 8.11 12.95
N ARG A 10 -14.19 7.10 13.68
CA ARG A 10 -12.92 7.18 14.40
C ARG A 10 -11.75 7.31 13.42
N ALA A 11 -11.68 6.45 12.40
CA ALA A 11 -10.62 6.49 11.40
C ALA A 11 -10.56 7.86 10.70
N TYR A 12 -11.70 8.44 10.35
CA TYR A 12 -11.78 9.77 9.76
C TYR A 12 -11.29 10.87 10.72
N LYS A 13 -11.74 10.85 11.98
CA LYS A 13 -11.37 11.88 12.98
C LYS A 13 -9.90 11.82 13.40
N GLU A 14 -9.32 10.63 13.41
CA GLU A 14 -7.94 10.39 13.84
C GLU A 14 -6.97 10.33 12.65
N ALA A 15 -7.45 10.49 11.41
CA ALA A 15 -6.62 10.44 10.22
C ALA A 15 -5.53 11.53 10.24
N LYS A 16 -4.34 11.17 9.76
CA LYS A 16 -3.25 12.12 9.56
C LYS A 16 -3.66 13.14 8.49
N ILE A 17 -3.58 14.43 8.82
CA ILE A 17 -3.91 15.50 7.88
C ILE A 17 -2.64 15.95 7.15
N LEU A 18 -2.64 15.73 5.83
CA LEU A 18 -1.72 16.20 4.80
C LEU A 18 -1.93 17.66 4.41
N SER A 19 -1.08 18.63 4.81
CA SER A 19 -1.06 19.93 4.10
C SER A 19 -0.31 19.78 2.77
N PHE A 20 -0.78 20.45 1.71
CA PHE A 20 -0.13 20.46 0.40
C PHE A 20 -0.24 21.83 -0.27
N ASP A 21 0.66 22.07 -1.21
CA ASP A 21 0.76 23.24 -2.08
C ASP A 21 1.21 22.82 -3.49
N ASP A 22 1.52 23.79 -4.35
CA ASP A 22 1.88 23.57 -5.75
C ASP A 22 3.23 22.84 -5.94
N ASP A 23 4.11 22.87 -4.93
CA ASP A 23 5.41 22.19 -4.96
C ASP A 23 5.36 20.80 -4.31
N SER A 24 4.24 20.45 -3.69
CA SER A 24 4.07 19.19 -2.98
C SER A 24 3.95 18.01 -3.94
N LYS A 25 4.83 17.01 -3.74
CA LYS A 25 4.90 15.81 -4.58
C LYS A 25 4.32 14.60 -3.85
N PHE A 26 3.15 14.12 -4.26
CA PHE A 26 2.52 12.93 -3.71
C PHE A 26 2.36 11.84 -4.77
N ILE A 27 2.52 10.58 -4.36
CA ILE A 27 2.08 9.41 -5.13
C ILE A 27 1.16 8.54 -4.28
N PHE A 28 0.16 7.97 -4.93
CA PHE A 28 -0.81 7.08 -4.32
C PHE A 28 -0.76 5.75 -5.06
N PHE A 29 -0.46 4.67 -4.33
CA PHE A 29 -0.68 3.31 -4.84
C PHE A 29 -1.83 2.68 -4.08
N SER A 30 -2.70 2.01 -4.83
CA SER A 30 -3.92 1.37 -4.33
C SER A 30 -4.03 -0.03 -4.90
N ASP A 31 -4.67 -0.93 -4.16
CA ASP A 31 -5.09 -2.25 -4.63
C ASP A 31 -3.93 -2.99 -5.31
N CYS A 32 -2.77 -2.98 -4.64
CA CYS A 32 -1.59 -3.67 -5.14
C CYS A 32 -1.71 -5.18 -4.98
N HIS A 33 -2.50 -5.65 -4.02
CA HIS A 33 -2.73 -7.08 -3.74
C HIS A 33 -1.41 -7.88 -3.70
N ARG A 34 -0.43 -7.41 -2.93
CA ARG A 34 0.85 -8.12 -2.78
C ARG A 34 0.60 -9.46 -2.11
N GLY A 35 0.82 -10.54 -2.86
CA GLY A 35 0.67 -11.90 -2.37
C GLY A 35 1.98 -12.54 -1.92
N ASP A 36 2.03 -13.86 -1.95
CA ASP A 36 3.16 -14.69 -1.52
C ASP A 36 4.15 -15.04 -2.65
N ASN A 37 4.05 -14.37 -3.80
CA ASN A 37 4.81 -14.63 -5.03
C ASN A 37 4.58 -16.04 -5.61
N SER A 38 3.46 -16.67 -5.27
CA SER A 38 2.97 -17.88 -5.96
C SER A 38 2.35 -17.55 -7.32
N PHE A 39 1.83 -18.57 -8.01
CA PHE A 39 1.10 -18.36 -9.27
C PHE A 39 -0.21 -17.59 -9.10
N ALA A 40 -0.77 -17.56 -7.88
CA ALA A 40 -1.97 -16.79 -7.58
C ALA A 40 -1.68 -15.32 -7.26
N ASP A 41 -0.41 -14.95 -7.07
CA ASP A 41 -0.01 -13.58 -6.76
C ASP A 41 0.03 -12.71 -8.03
N ASP A 42 -1.07 -12.01 -8.29
CA ASP A 42 -1.19 -11.08 -9.41
C ASP A 42 -0.17 -9.91 -9.33
N PHE A 43 0.27 -9.53 -8.12
CA PHE A 43 1.29 -8.50 -7.95
C PHE A 43 2.66 -8.96 -8.43
N ALA A 44 2.98 -10.25 -8.33
CA ALA A 44 4.31 -10.78 -8.68
C ALA A 44 4.76 -10.35 -10.10
N ASN A 45 3.83 -10.33 -11.06
CA ASN A 45 4.09 -9.89 -12.44
C ASN A 45 4.39 -8.39 -12.54
N ASN A 46 3.80 -7.58 -11.67
CA ASN A 46 3.94 -6.12 -11.64
C ASN A 46 5.04 -5.63 -10.67
N ARG A 47 5.61 -6.52 -9.87
CA ARG A 47 6.61 -6.20 -8.85
C ARG A 47 7.78 -5.37 -9.38
N ASN A 48 8.29 -5.70 -10.56
CA ASN A 48 9.44 -4.99 -11.13
C ASN A 48 9.11 -3.55 -11.56
N ILE A 49 7.95 -3.34 -12.20
CA ILE A 49 7.52 -1.99 -12.59
C ILE A 49 7.16 -1.16 -11.36
N TYR A 50 6.51 -1.77 -10.36
CA TYR A 50 6.22 -1.15 -9.08
C TYR A 50 7.52 -0.71 -8.37
N PHE A 51 8.49 -1.61 -8.23
CA PHE A 51 9.76 -1.32 -7.58
C PHE A 51 10.54 -0.20 -8.30
N HIS A 52 10.55 -0.20 -9.63
CA HIS A 52 11.18 0.86 -10.41
C HIS A 52 10.51 2.21 -10.17
N ALA A 53 9.17 2.25 -10.19
CA ALA A 53 8.40 3.46 -9.91
C ALA A 53 8.67 3.96 -8.48
N LEU A 54 8.59 3.08 -7.48
CA LEU A 54 8.85 3.41 -6.08
C LEU A 54 10.25 4.01 -5.88
N LYS A 55 11.28 3.41 -6.49
CA LYS A 55 12.64 3.95 -6.45
C LYS A 55 12.76 5.34 -7.07
N HIS A 56 12.11 5.58 -8.20
CA HIS A 56 12.10 6.89 -8.84
C HIS A 56 11.45 7.94 -7.94
N TYR A 57 10.25 7.66 -7.42
CA TYR A 57 9.52 8.57 -6.55
C TYR A 57 10.28 8.85 -5.24
N TYR A 58 10.95 7.84 -4.69
CA TYR A 58 11.83 8.02 -3.54
C TYR A 58 13.00 8.96 -3.86
N ALA A 59 13.69 8.76 -5.00
CA ALA A 59 14.81 9.62 -5.41
C ALA A 59 14.38 11.08 -5.67
N GLU A 60 13.16 11.29 -6.15
CA GLU A 60 12.59 12.61 -6.46
C GLU A 60 11.88 13.28 -5.27
N ASN A 61 12.00 12.70 -4.07
CA ASN A 61 11.43 13.17 -2.81
C ASN A 61 9.89 13.30 -2.81
N PHE A 62 9.20 12.35 -3.44
CA PHE A 62 7.74 12.23 -3.30
C PHE A 62 7.37 11.67 -1.94
N THR A 63 6.24 12.11 -1.41
CA THR A 63 5.56 11.46 -0.29
C THR A 63 4.70 10.32 -0.82
N TYR A 64 4.99 9.10 -0.35
CA TYR A 64 4.21 7.91 -0.67
C TYR A 64 3.02 7.74 0.27
N CYS A 65 1.83 7.59 -0.33
CA CYS A 65 0.60 7.23 0.34
C CYS A 65 0.13 5.87 -0.18
N GLU A 66 0.26 4.83 0.62
CA GLU A 66 -0.42 3.57 0.35
C GLU A 66 -1.89 3.69 0.79
N ILE A 67 -2.81 3.33 -0.11
CA ILE A 67 -4.24 3.35 0.11
C ILE A 67 -4.85 2.02 -0.38
N GLY A 68 -6.11 1.74 -0.03
CA GLY A 68 -6.79 0.53 -0.51
C GLY A 68 -6.19 -0.77 0.02
N ASP A 69 -6.29 -1.84 -0.78
CA ASP A 69 -5.87 -3.20 -0.41
C ASP A 69 -4.43 -3.50 -0.88
N GLY A 70 -3.45 -3.11 -0.08
CA GLY A 70 -2.03 -3.23 -0.43
C GLY A 70 -1.49 -4.67 -0.39
N ASP A 71 -1.94 -5.46 0.59
CA ASP A 71 -1.47 -6.82 0.86
C ASP A 71 -2.64 -7.80 0.83
N GLU A 72 -2.49 -8.92 0.12
CA GLU A 72 -3.57 -9.89 -0.12
C GLU A 72 -3.78 -10.83 1.07
N LEU A 73 -4.33 -10.29 2.16
CA LEU A 73 -4.56 -11.00 3.42
C LEU A 73 -5.85 -11.84 3.42
N TRP A 74 -6.69 -11.76 2.39
CA TRP A 74 -7.83 -12.66 2.26
C TRP A 74 -7.38 -14.04 1.77
N GLU A 75 -6.43 -14.08 0.84
CA GLU A 75 -5.85 -15.35 0.37
C GLU A 75 -4.69 -15.82 1.25
N ASN A 76 -3.94 -14.89 1.86
CA ASN A 76 -2.82 -15.19 2.74
C ASN A 76 -3.19 -14.99 4.22
N LEU A 77 -3.37 -16.08 4.96
CA LEU A 77 -3.82 -16.07 6.37
C LEU A 77 -2.85 -15.37 7.35
N SER A 78 -1.66 -14.98 6.90
CA SER A 78 -0.70 -14.22 7.70
C SER A 78 0.14 -13.32 6.81
N PHE A 79 0.67 -12.24 7.38
CA PHE A 79 1.52 -11.29 6.67
C PHE A 79 2.94 -11.82 6.38
N GLN A 80 3.43 -12.78 7.18
CA GLN A 80 4.82 -13.24 7.07
C GLN A 80 5.20 -13.74 5.66
N PRO A 81 4.39 -14.58 4.97
CA PRO A 81 4.70 -15.01 3.60
C PRO A 81 4.79 -13.84 2.61
N ILE A 82 3.86 -12.88 2.69
CA ILE A 82 3.85 -11.69 1.82
C ILE A 82 5.13 -10.87 2.03
N LEU A 83 5.49 -10.64 3.30
CA LEU A 83 6.71 -9.93 3.66
C LEU A 83 7.95 -10.65 3.11
N GLU A 84 8.06 -11.97 3.28
CA GLU A 84 9.20 -12.76 2.79
C GLU A 84 9.31 -12.75 1.26
N ALA A 85 8.18 -12.78 0.55
CA ALA A 85 8.10 -12.75 -0.90
C ALA A 85 8.57 -11.40 -1.50
N HIS A 86 8.23 -10.30 -0.83
CA HIS A 86 8.42 -8.95 -1.37
C HIS A 86 9.31 -8.05 -0.50
N LYS A 87 10.23 -8.61 0.31
CA LYS A 87 11.12 -7.86 1.26
C LYS A 87 11.82 -6.61 0.73
N ASN A 88 12.10 -6.59 -0.56
CA ASN A 88 12.85 -5.55 -1.25
C ASN A 88 11.94 -4.49 -1.89
N VAL A 89 10.64 -4.56 -1.61
CA VAL A 89 9.60 -3.63 -2.01
C VAL A 89 8.97 -3.06 -0.74
#